data_AF-A0A1F9CNG5-F1
#
_entry.id   AF-A0A1F9CNG5-F1
#
_cell.length_a   1.000
_cell.length_b   1.000
_cell.length_c   1.000
_cell.angle_alpha   90.00
_cell.angle_beta   90.00
_cell.angle_gamma   90.00
#
_symmetry.space_group_name_H-M   'P 1'
#
loop_
_entity.id
_entity.type
_entity.pdbx_description
1 polymer ?
#
loop_
_entity_poly.entity_id
_entity_poly.type
_entity_poly.pdbx_seq_one_letter_code
_entity_poly.pdbx_strand_id
1 'polypeptide(L)'
;MIDQWINAFYRFVNGLGYHHPLHPALVHMPIGLVIGAFVFAWTALLFKRQPLALSARYCIMLAFLFWFPVVLFGFTDWWHLYHGAWLAPITVKLVLSGILVVLLAAGLFLGSKGREGSRGLLAIYSLCLLTVIGLGYFGAQLVYTNKAQAAPEQYKAGERLFQAKCSVCPPRGGNVIKPDKPLINAPAIKELKTFVVLIRKPVAPMPAFGPSEISDQQADELYRYIVQVLEKQQHPAQ
;
A
#
# COMPACT_ATOMS: atom_id res chain seq x y z
N MET A 1 22.29 7.15 2.63
CA MET A 1 22.72 5.77 2.31
C MET A 1 21.53 4.91 1.88
N ILE A 2 20.46 4.85 2.67
CA ILE A 2 19.22 4.12 2.34
C ILE A 2 18.62 4.58 0.99
N ASP A 3 18.49 5.90 0.77
CA ASP A 3 17.96 6.45 -0.49
C ASP A 3 18.74 6.01 -1.73
N GLN A 4 20.07 6.00 -1.64
CA GLN A 4 20.94 5.68 -2.77
C GLN A 4 20.78 4.22 -3.20
N TRP A 5 20.72 3.30 -2.23
CA TRP A 5 20.55 1.88 -2.50
C TRP A 5 19.13 1.59 -3.04
N ILE A 6 18.09 2.15 -2.41
CA ILE A 6 16.70 1.96 -2.86
C ILE A 6 16.54 2.49 -4.29
N ASN A 7 17.02 3.71 -4.58
CA ASN A 7 16.91 4.29 -5.92
C ASN A 7 17.77 3.54 -6.95
N ALA A 8 18.93 2.98 -6.57
CA ALA A 8 19.70 2.12 -7.47
C ALA A 8 18.93 0.84 -7.81
N PHE A 9 18.31 0.22 -6.80
CA PHE A 9 17.50 -0.98 -6.98
C PHE A 9 16.29 -0.74 -7.88
N TYR A 10 15.48 0.30 -7.65
CA TYR A 10 14.34 0.59 -8.53
C TYR A 10 14.79 1.00 -9.94
N ARG A 11 15.93 1.67 -10.12
CA ARG A 11 16.49 1.92 -11.47
C ARG A 11 16.85 0.64 -12.19
N PHE A 12 17.44 -0.33 -11.50
CA PHE A 12 17.73 -1.65 -12.06
C PHE A 12 16.44 -2.38 -12.47
N VAL A 13 15.46 -2.47 -11.57
CA VAL A 13 14.17 -3.12 -11.83
C VAL A 13 13.41 -2.44 -12.98
N ASN A 14 13.42 -1.11 -13.03
CA ASN A 14 12.87 -0.33 -14.14
C ASN A 14 13.61 -0.61 -15.46
N GLY A 15 14.93 -0.81 -15.42
CA GLY A 15 15.72 -1.20 -16.59
C GLY A 15 15.34 -2.57 -17.16
N LEU A 16 14.74 -3.43 -16.34
CA LEU A 16 14.15 -4.71 -16.77
C LEU A 16 12.69 -4.57 -17.27
N GLY A 17 12.16 -3.35 -17.30
CA GLY A 17 10.80 -3.04 -17.75
C GLY A 17 9.71 -3.21 -16.68
N TYR A 18 10.07 -3.41 -15.41
CA TYR A 18 9.10 -3.51 -14.31
C TYR A 18 8.99 -2.18 -13.59
N HIS A 19 7.83 -1.51 -13.73
CA HIS A 19 7.58 -0.17 -13.20
C HIS A 19 6.60 -0.13 -12.01
N HIS A 20 6.20 -1.30 -11.51
CA HIS A 20 5.22 -1.43 -10.44
C HIS A 20 5.91 -1.58 -9.06
N PRO A 21 5.19 -1.28 -7.96
CA PRO A 21 5.64 -1.67 -6.62
C PRO A 21 5.77 -3.19 -6.50
N LEU A 22 6.79 -3.66 -5.76
CA LEU A 22 7.07 -5.09 -5.60
C LEU A 22 6.24 -5.73 -4.48
N HIS A 23 5.97 -4.99 -3.42
CA HIS A 23 5.25 -5.49 -2.25
C HIS A 23 3.86 -6.03 -2.59
N PRO A 24 3.02 -5.35 -3.42
CA PRO A 24 1.70 -5.87 -3.80
C PRO A 24 1.76 -7.23 -4.50
N ALA A 25 2.77 -7.50 -5.32
CA ALA A 25 2.94 -8.81 -5.95
C ALA A 25 3.33 -9.87 -4.90
N LEU A 26 4.24 -9.52 -3.98
CA LEU A 26 4.77 -10.48 -3.01
C LEU A 26 3.79 -10.82 -1.87
N VAL A 27 2.92 -9.90 -1.45
CA VAL A 27 1.92 -10.18 -0.38
C VAL A 27 0.98 -11.32 -0.73
N HIS A 28 0.77 -11.62 -2.01
CA HIS A 28 -0.07 -12.74 -2.43
C HIS A 28 0.45 -14.09 -1.88
N MET A 29 1.76 -14.23 -1.69
CA MET A 29 2.35 -15.46 -1.16
C MET A 29 1.91 -15.73 0.29
N PRO A 30 2.24 -14.90 1.30
CA PRO A 30 1.81 -15.17 2.66
C PRO A 30 0.28 -15.13 2.82
N ILE A 31 -0.45 -14.30 2.06
CA ILE A 31 -1.92 -14.26 2.11
C ILE A 31 -2.50 -15.61 1.65
N GLY A 32 -2.11 -16.08 0.46
CA GLY A 32 -2.60 -17.34 -0.10
C GLY A 32 -2.23 -18.53 0.77
N LEU A 33 -1.02 -18.54 1.33
CA LEU A 33 -0.56 -19.58 2.24
C LEU A 33 -1.32 -19.58 3.57
N VAL A 34 -1.60 -18.41 4.16
CA VAL A 34 -2.42 -18.32 5.39
C VAL A 34 -3.85 -18.81 5.13
N ILE A 35 -4.45 -18.43 3.99
CA ILE A 35 -5.77 -18.91 3.59
C ILE A 35 -5.75 -20.44 3.41
N GLY A 36 -4.73 -20.97 2.70
CA GLY A 36 -4.53 -22.40 2.53
C GLY A 36 -4.39 -23.13 3.86
N ALA A 37 -3.60 -22.59 4.80
CA ALA A 37 -3.44 -23.16 6.13
C ALA A 37 -4.76 -23.26 6.90
N PHE A 38 -5.56 -22.19 6.85
CA PHE A 38 -6.89 -22.17 7.45
C PHE A 38 -7.78 -23.27 6.83
N VAL A 39 -7.91 -23.29 5.51
CA VAL A 39 -8.76 -24.26 4.80
C VAL A 39 -8.32 -25.68 5.10
N PHE A 40 -7.02 -25.98 5.00
CA PHE A 40 -6.50 -27.32 5.25
C PHE A 40 -6.68 -27.77 6.70
N ALA A 41 -6.50 -26.90 7.68
CA ALA A 41 -6.66 -27.28 9.09
C ALA A 41 -8.13 -27.53 9.47
N TRP A 42 -9.05 -26.70 8.99
CA TRP A 42 -10.48 -26.89 9.24
C TRP A 42 -11.05 -28.10 8.49
N THR A 43 -10.59 -28.35 7.26
CA THR A 43 -10.96 -29.58 6.52
C THR A 43 -10.35 -30.83 7.17
N ALA A 44 -9.12 -30.75 7.67
CA ALA A 44 -8.52 -31.84 8.45
C ALA A 44 -9.36 -32.20 9.69
N LEU A 45 -9.90 -31.19 10.39
CA LEU A 45 -10.79 -31.40 11.53
C LEU A 45 -12.11 -32.06 11.11
N LEU A 46 -12.77 -31.53 10.07
CA LEU A 46 -14.08 -32.00 9.62
C LEU A 46 -14.02 -33.45 9.10
N PHE A 47 -12.99 -33.77 8.32
CA PHE A 47 -12.84 -35.09 7.69
C PHE A 47 -11.91 -36.05 8.44
N LYS A 48 -11.33 -35.60 9.57
CA LYS A 48 -10.34 -36.36 10.37
C LYS A 48 -9.16 -36.87 9.54
N ARG A 49 -8.68 -36.06 8.59
CA ARG A 49 -7.60 -36.43 7.64
C ARG A 49 -6.28 -35.77 8.05
N GLN A 50 -5.39 -36.55 8.67
CA GLN A 50 -4.06 -36.08 9.12
C GLN A 50 -3.19 -35.44 8.00
N PRO A 51 -3.19 -35.96 6.74
CA PRO A 51 -2.40 -35.32 5.68
C PRO A 51 -2.76 -33.85 5.44
N LEU A 52 -4.03 -33.48 5.62
CA LEU A 52 -4.48 -32.09 5.46
C LEU A 52 -3.94 -31.20 6.59
N ALA A 53 -3.86 -31.71 7.83
CA ALA A 53 -3.25 -30.97 8.94
C ALA A 53 -1.76 -30.72 8.68
N LEU A 54 -1.06 -31.68 8.09
CA LEU A 54 0.33 -31.52 7.67
C LEU A 54 0.48 -30.47 6.56
N SER A 55 -0.40 -30.48 5.56
CA SER A 55 -0.43 -29.45 4.52
C SER A 55 -0.62 -28.04 5.10
N ALA A 56 -1.51 -27.89 6.09
CA ALA A 56 -1.71 -26.61 6.76
C ALA A 56 -0.43 -26.10 7.45
N ARG A 57 0.33 -27.01 8.07
CA ARG A 57 1.62 -26.69 8.70
C ARG A 57 2.66 -26.23 7.67
N TYR A 58 2.76 -26.89 6.52
CA TYR A 58 3.66 -26.45 5.45
C TYR A 58 3.28 -25.07 4.90
N CYS A 59 1.98 -24.79 4.77
CA CYS A 59 1.52 -23.46 4.39
C CYS A 59 1.99 -22.39 5.38
N ILE A 60 1.87 -22.62 6.69
CA ILE A 60 2.34 -21.67 7.72
C ILE A 60 3.86 -21.50 7.68
N MET A 61 4.61 -22.58 7.46
CA MET A 61 6.08 -22.54 7.34
C MET A 61 6.51 -21.67 6.16
N LEU A 62 5.90 -21.87 5.01
CA LEU A 62 6.18 -21.04 3.84
C LEU A 62 5.71 -19.60 4.05
N ALA A 63 4.54 -19.37 4.68
CA ALA A 63 4.05 -18.03 4.96
C ALA A 63 5.02 -17.25 5.87
N PHE A 64 5.58 -17.91 6.88
CA PHE A 64 6.60 -17.36 7.75
C PHE A 64 7.88 -17.01 6.98
N LEU A 65 8.33 -17.88 6.08
CA LEU A 65 9.50 -17.63 5.23
C LEU A 65 9.28 -16.42 4.29
N PHE A 66 8.11 -16.34 3.65
CA PHE A 66 7.77 -15.25 2.74
C PHE A 66 7.47 -13.92 3.45
N TRP A 67 7.21 -13.93 4.76
CA TRP A 67 7.01 -12.71 5.53
C TRP A 67 8.24 -11.78 5.44
N PHE A 68 9.45 -12.33 5.49
CA PHE A 68 10.69 -11.55 5.46
C PHE A 68 10.87 -10.73 4.15
N PRO A 69 10.85 -11.34 2.95
CA PRO A 69 10.94 -10.55 1.71
C PRO A 69 9.75 -9.61 1.56
N VAL A 70 8.54 -10.00 1.98
CA VAL A 70 7.35 -9.14 1.89
C VAL A 70 7.49 -7.87 2.73
N VAL A 71 8.00 -7.98 3.95
CA VAL A 71 8.23 -6.81 4.82
C VAL A 71 9.38 -5.96 4.31
N LEU A 72 10.47 -6.58 3.85
CA LEU A 72 11.59 -5.87 3.23
C LEU A 72 11.11 -5.00 2.06
N PHE A 73 10.41 -5.60 1.09
CA PHE A 73 9.90 -4.86 -0.06
C PHE A 73 8.74 -3.93 0.29
N GLY A 74 8.00 -4.21 1.37
CA GLY A 74 7.03 -3.28 1.94
C GLY A 74 7.69 -2.00 2.45
N PHE A 75 8.84 -2.13 3.11
CA PHE A 75 9.65 -0.99 3.55
C PHE A 75 10.23 -0.23 2.36
N THR A 76 10.76 -0.92 1.33
CA THR A 76 11.30 -0.23 0.14
C THR A 76 10.21 0.51 -0.64
N ASP A 77 9.03 -0.09 -0.83
CA ASP A 77 7.90 0.57 -1.49
C ASP A 77 7.39 1.75 -0.65
N TRP A 78 7.31 1.60 0.68
CA TRP A 78 6.94 2.70 1.57
C TRP A 78 7.90 3.89 1.45
N TRP A 79 9.19 3.62 1.48
CA TRP A 79 10.21 4.66 1.34
C TRP A 79 10.20 5.30 -0.06
N HIS A 80 10.12 4.48 -1.11
CA HIS A 80 10.21 4.94 -2.50
C HIS A 80 8.96 5.70 -2.95
N LEU A 81 7.76 5.23 -2.60
CA LEU A 81 6.49 5.80 -3.08
C LEU A 81 5.89 6.83 -2.13
N TYR A 82 6.10 6.67 -0.83
CA TYR A 82 5.49 7.53 0.19
C TYR A 82 6.51 8.41 0.90
N HIS A 83 7.78 8.37 0.51
CA HIS A 83 8.87 9.14 1.13
C HIS A 83 8.93 8.98 2.66
N GLY A 84 8.59 7.80 3.16
CA GLY A 84 8.56 7.53 4.61
C GLY A 84 7.39 8.21 5.35
N ALA A 85 6.34 8.65 4.66
CA ALA A 85 5.20 9.28 5.30
C ALA A 85 4.41 8.30 6.17
N TRP A 86 4.06 8.73 7.39
CA TRP A 86 3.26 7.97 8.34
C TRP A 86 1.77 8.16 8.07
N LEU A 87 1.22 7.35 7.17
CA LEU A 87 -0.22 7.31 6.91
C LEU A 87 -0.90 6.35 7.88
N ALA A 88 -2.13 6.65 8.31
CA ALA A 88 -2.88 5.78 9.21
C ALA A 88 -2.99 4.32 8.71
N PRO A 89 -3.29 4.04 7.41
CA PRO A 89 -3.29 2.67 6.91
C PRO A 89 -1.91 2.00 6.96
N ILE A 90 -0.82 2.74 6.80
CA ILE A 90 0.55 2.20 6.87
C ILE A 90 0.88 1.80 8.31
N THR A 91 0.58 2.68 9.28
CA THR A 91 0.78 2.39 10.70
C THR A 91 0.03 1.14 11.13
N VAL A 92 -1.25 1.01 10.75
CA VAL A 92 -2.05 -0.18 11.08
C VAL A 92 -1.46 -1.44 10.42
N LYS A 93 -1.02 -1.36 9.16
CA LYS A 93 -0.38 -2.50 8.48
C LYS A 93 0.92 -2.94 9.15
N LEU A 94 1.74 -2.01 9.65
CA LEU A 94 2.96 -2.36 10.39
C LEU A 94 2.63 -3.12 11.68
N VAL A 95 1.62 -2.67 12.44
CA VAL A 95 1.14 -3.37 13.64
C VAL A 95 0.60 -4.76 13.30
N LEU A 96 -0.28 -4.85 12.31
CA LEU A 96 -0.85 -6.14 11.88
C LEU A 96 0.22 -7.10 11.33
N SER A 97 1.24 -6.58 10.65
CA SER A 97 2.37 -7.40 10.18
C SER A 97 3.19 -7.96 11.34
N GLY A 98 3.42 -7.15 12.39
CA GLY A 98 4.06 -7.60 13.63
C GLY A 98 3.24 -8.66 14.36
N ILE A 99 1.92 -8.50 14.43
CA ILE A 99 1.01 -9.51 14.98
C ILE A 99 1.09 -10.79 14.15
N LEU A 100 1.07 -10.69 12.81
CA LEU A 100 1.10 -11.84 11.93
C LEU A 100 2.37 -12.69 12.14
N VAL A 101 3.55 -12.09 12.23
CA VAL A 101 4.79 -12.88 12.43
C VAL A 101 4.81 -13.61 13.77
N VAL A 102 4.26 -13.00 14.83
CA VAL A 102 4.11 -13.66 16.14
C VAL A 102 3.14 -14.84 16.04
N LEU A 103 2.00 -14.67 15.37
CA LEU A 103 1.02 -15.74 15.18
C LEU A 103 1.58 -16.88 14.32
N LEU A 104 2.31 -16.57 13.25
CA LEU A 104 2.97 -17.57 12.40
C LEU A 104 4.02 -18.36 13.19
N ALA A 105 4.87 -17.68 13.97
CA ALA A 105 5.85 -18.33 14.83
C ALA A 105 5.20 -19.22 15.90
N ALA A 106 4.12 -18.74 16.54
CA ALA A 106 3.35 -19.52 17.50
C ALA A 106 2.72 -20.77 16.86
N GLY A 107 2.18 -20.62 15.64
CA GLY A 107 1.64 -21.73 14.84
C GLY A 107 2.69 -22.79 14.51
N LEU A 108 3.92 -22.38 14.16
CA LEU A 108 5.04 -23.28 13.93
C LEU A 108 5.48 -24.00 15.21
N PHE A 109 5.58 -23.28 16.33
CA PHE A 109 6.00 -23.85 17.60
C PHE A 109 4.98 -24.84 18.18
N LEU A 110 3.68 -24.55 18.05
CA LEU A 110 2.64 -25.48 18.49
C LEU A 110 2.52 -26.68 17.55
N GLY A 111 2.69 -26.47 16.23
CA GLY A 111 2.71 -27.54 15.24
C GLY A 111 3.89 -28.49 15.43
N SER A 112 5.07 -28.01 15.83
CA SER A 112 6.25 -28.86 16.05
C SER A 112 6.12 -29.80 17.25
N LYS A 113 5.26 -29.48 18.22
CA LYS A 113 4.96 -30.33 19.39
C LYS A 113 3.97 -31.47 19.09
N GLY A 114 3.70 -31.77 17.82
CA GLY A 114 2.74 -32.82 17.42
C GLY A 114 1.29 -32.48 17.80
N ARG A 115 0.97 -31.21 18.03
CA ARG A 115 -0.39 -30.73 18.38
C ARG A 115 -1.22 -30.41 17.14
N GLU A 116 -1.00 -31.18 16.07
CA GLU A 116 -1.69 -31.07 14.79
C GLU A 116 -3.19 -31.31 15.04
N GLY A 117 -4.02 -30.33 14.67
CA GLY A 117 -5.48 -30.37 14.92
C GLY A 117 -5.94 -29.94 16.33
N SER A 118 -5.05 -29.46 17.21
CA SER A 118 -5.49 -28.91 18.50
C SER A 118 -6.34 -27.65 18.34
N ARG A 119 -7.31 -27.44 19.24
CA ARG A 119 -8.18 -26.24 19.25
C ARG A 119 -7.38 -24.94 19.27
N GLY A 120 -6.24 -24.92 19.98
CA GLY A 120 -5.35 -23.77 20.02
C GLY A 120 -4.68 -23.48 18.66
N LEU A 121 -4.28 -24.51 17.92
CA LEU A 121 -3.68 -24.33 16.59
C LEU A 121 -4.70 -23.82 15.57
N LEU A 122 -5.93 -24.34 15.62
CA LEU A 122 -7.05 -23.85 14.79
C LEU A 122 -7.38 -22.39 15.09
N ALA A 123 -7.37 -22.00 16.36
CA ALA A 123 -7.56 -20.60 16.76
C ALA A 123 -6.46 -19.71 16.19
N ILE A 124 -5.19 -20.13 16.27
CA ILE A 124 -4.06 -19.37 15.69
C ILE A 124 -4.22 -19.21 14.18
N TYR A 125 -4.56 -20.27 13.44
CA TYR A 125 -4.71 -20.16 11.98
C TYR A 125 -5.88 -19.26 11.59
N SER A 126 -6.96 -19.27 12.39
CA SER A 126 -8.09 -18.36 12.22
C SER A 126 -7.71 -16.90 12.51
N LEU A 127 -6.89 -16.65 13.55
CA LEU A 127 -6.35 -15.32 13.83
C LEU A 127 -5.39 -14.85 12.74
N CYS A 128 -4.56 -15.74 12.18
CA CYS A 128 -3.74 -15.43 11.01
C CYS A 128 -4.62 -14.98 9.84
N LEU A 129 -5.71 -15.72 9.56
CA LEU A 129 -6.66 -15.37 8.50
C LEU A 129 -7.25 -13.96 8.71
N LEU A 130 -7.77 -13.67 9.90
CA LEU A 130 -8.31 -12.35 10.23
C LEU A 130 -7.26 -11.24 10.06
N THR A 131 -6.01 -11.52 10.45
CA THR A 131 -4.89 -10.58 10.32
C THR A 131 -4.57 -10.29 8.85
N VAL A 132 -4.53 -11.31 7.97
CA VAL A 132 -4.27 -11.09 6.54
C VAL A 132 -5.44 -10.40 5.82
N ILE A 133 -6.68 -10.63 6.27
CA ILE A 133 -7.85 -9.88 5.79
C ILE A 133 -7.70 -8.40 6.16
N GLY A 134 -7.35 -8.09 7.41
CA GLY A 134 -7.07 -6.72 7.84
C GLY A 134 -5.96 -6.06 7.04
N LEU A 135 -4.83 -6.76 6.86
CA LEU A 135 -3.72 -6.29 6.01
C LEU A 135 -4.17 -6.00 4.57
N GLY A 136 -5.00 -6.88 4.00
CA GLY A 136 -5.60 -6.70 2.67
C GLY A 136 -6.51 -5.47 2.60
N TYR A 137 -7.38 -5.28 3.59
CA TYR A 137 -8.28 -4.13 3.68
C TYR A 137 -7.53 -2.79 3.72
N PHE A 138 -6.56 -2.64 4.63
CA PHE A 138 -5.76 -1.41 4.70
C PHE A 138 -4.83 -1.24 3.49
N GLY A 139 -4.42 -2.34 2.84
CA GLY A 139 -3.73 -2.30 1.55
C GLY A 139 -4.62 -1.76 0.43
N ALA A 140 -5.86 -2.23 0.36
CA ALA A 140 -6.86 -1.76 -0.58
C ALA A 140 -7.16 -0.26 -0.36
N GLN A 141 -7.20 0.22 0.87
CA GLN A 141 -7.39 1.65 1.15
C GLN A 141 -6.24 2.52 0.59
N LEU A 142 -5.00 2.03 0.56
CA LEU A 142 -3.88 2.76 -0.04
C LEU A 142 -3.98 2.85 -1.57
N VAL A 143 -4.65 1.89 -2.21
CA VAL A 143 -4.75 1.80 -3.68
C VAL A 143 -6.05 2.40 -4.21
N TYR A 144 -7.18 2.13 -3.57
CA TYR A 144 -8.51 2.32 -4.14
C TYR A 144 -9.31 3.51 -3.61
N THR A 145 -8.89 4.16 -2.52
CA THR A 145 -9.62 5.31 -1.95
C THR A 145 -9.64 6.54 -2.90
N ASN A 146 -8.95 6.45 -4.04
CA ASN A 146 -8.51 7.60 -4.84
C ASN A 146 -9.10 7.68 -6.24
N LYS A 147 -10.11 6.88 -6.61
CA LYS A 147 -10.77 7.06 -7.91
C LYS A 147 -11.67 8.30 -7.89
N ALA A 148 -11.15 9.41 -8.38
CA ALA A 148 -11.95 10.56 -8.80
C ALA A 148 -12.83 10.16 -10.00
N GLN A 149 -13.91 10.90 -10.23
CA GLN A 149 -14.73 10.71 -11.43
C GLN A 149 -13.89 11.10 -12.65
N ALA A 150 -13.95 10.31 -13.72
CA ALA A 150 -13.10 10.49 -14.90
C ALA A 150 -13.15 11.93 -15.41
N ALA A 151 -11.97 12.52 -15.66
CA ALA A 151 -11.88 13.89 -16.14
C ALA A 151 -12.39 14.01 -17.59
N PRO A 152 -12.96 15.17 -17.96
CA PRO A 152 -13.15 15.54 -19.37
C PRO A 152 -11.84 15.43 -20.16
N GLU A 153 -11.93 15.16 -21.48
CA GLU A 153 -10.77 14.91 -22.35
C GLU A 153 -9.67 15.98 -22.23
N GLN A 154 -10.07 17.25 -22.16
CA GLN A 154 -9.17 18.41 -22.05
C GLN A 154 -8.33 18.45 -20.75
N TYR A 155 -8.67 17.66 -19.73
CA TYR A 155 -7.94 17.59 -18.46
C TYR A 155 -7.28 16.22 -18.22
N LYS A 156 -7.37 15.27 -19.16
CA LYS A 156 -6.80 13.92 -18.99
C LYS A 156 -5.28 13.91 -18.79
N ALA A 157 -4.56 14.84 -19.41
CA ALA A 157 -3.10 14.95 -19.21
C ALA A 157 -2.77 15.29 -17.74
N GLY A 158 -3.45 16.29 -17.18
CA GLY A 158 -3.36 16.66 -15.77
C GLY A 158 -3.85 15.55 -14.82
N GLU A 159 -4.93 14.84 -15.18
CA GLU A 159 -5.44 13.69 -14.41
C GLU A 159 -4.39 12.57 -14.33
N ARG A 160 -3.80 12.17 -15.47
CA ARG A 160 -2.76 11.14 -15.50
C ARG A 160 -1.55 11.53 -14.66
N LEU A 161 -1.13 12.78 -14.77
CA LEU A 161 -0.01 13.30 -13.99
C LEU A 161 -0.33 13.33 -12.49
N PHE A 162 -1.54 13.75 -12.12
CA PHE A 162 -2.01 13.74 -10.74
C PHE A 162 -2.05 12.31 -10.19
N GLN A 163 -2.59 11.35 -10.94
CA GLN A 163 -2.61 9.94 -10.52
C GLN A 163 -1.21 9.35 -10.37
N ALA A 164 -0.27 9.74 -11.23
CA ALA A 164 1.09 9.23 -11.21
C ALA A 164 1.96 9.84 -10.10
N LYS A 165 1.73 11.12 -9.73
CA LYS A 165 2.66 11.89 -8.88
C LYS A 165 2.05 12.41 -7.59
N CYS A 166 0.72 12.57 -7.52
CA CYS A 166 0.07 13.31 -6.44
C CYS A 166 -0.98 12.49 -5.69
N SER A 167 -1.76 11.64 -6.36
CA SER A 167 -2.99 11.08 -5.78
C SER A 167 -2.80 10.22 -4.54
N VAL A 168 -1.58 9.79 -4.26
CA VAL A 168 -1.25 8.98 -3.08
C VAL A 168 -1.38 9.80 -1.78
N CYS A 169 -0.91 11.05 -1.76
CA CYS A 169 -0.83 11.86 -0.53
C CYS A 169 -1.95 12.90 -0.41
N PRO A 170 -2.27 13.65 -1.48
CA PRO A 170 -3.54 14.37 -1.60
C PRO A 170 -4.58 13.63 -2.46
N PRO A 171 -5.20 12.54 -2.00
CA PRO A 171 -6.19 11.85 -2.82
C PRO A 171 -7.42 12.72 -3.07
N ARG A 172 -7.86 12.79 -4.33
CA ARG A 172 -8.97 13.65 -4.78
C ARG A 172 -8.82 15.11 -4.32
N GLY A 173 -7.58 15.57 -4.13
CA GLY A 173 -7.26 16.90 -3.65
C GLY A 173 -7.39 17.09 -2.12
N GLY A 174 -7.69 16.05 -1.35
CA GLY A 174 -7.60 16.07 0.11
C GLY A 174 -6.16 16.06 0.60
N ASN A 175 -5.93 15.53 1.81
CA ASN A 175 -4.59 15.27 2.33
C ASN A 175 -4.64 14.16 3.38
N VAL A 176 -4.08 12.98 3.09
CA VAL A 176 -4.07 11.85 4.02
C VAL A 176 -3.01 11.96 5.11
N ILE A 177 -2.05 12.87 4.97
CA ILE A 177 -1.00 13.12 5.97
C ILE A 177 -1.48 14.15 6.99
N LYS A 178 -2.08 15.25 6.52
CA LYS A 178 -2.63 16.35 7.34
C LYS A 178 -4.05 16.67 6.86
N PRO A 179 -5.08 15.97 7.39
CA PRO A 179 -6.47 16.13 6.92
C PRO A 179 -7.02 17.57 7.03
N ASP A 180 -6.46 18.38 7.92
CA ASP A 180 -6.75 19.81 8.11
C ASP A 180 -6.14 20.72 7.03
N LYS A 181 -5.27 20.18 6.18
CA LYS A 181 -4.56 20.92 5.11
C LYS A 181 -4.74 20.22 3.74
N PRO A 182 -5.96 20.16 3.20
CA PRO A 182 -6.20 19.61 1.87
C PRO A 182 -5.47 20.42 0.79
N LEU A 183 -5.20 19.79 -0.36
CA LEU A 183 -4.65 20.48 -1.53
C LEU A 183 -5.68 21.43 -2.15
N ILE A 184 -6.93 20.98 -2.30
CA ILE A 184 -8.06 21.81 -2.74
C ILE A 184 -8.38 22.88 -1.70
N ASN A 185 -8.81 24.06 -2.17
CA ASN A 185 -8.98 25.26 -1.36
C ASN A 185 -7.70 25.79 -0.68
N ALA A 186 -6.53 25.18 -0.90
CA ALA A 186 -5.29 25.69 -0.36
C ALA A 186 -4.95 27.06 -0.98
N PRO A 187 -4.41 28.02 -0.20
CA PRO A 187 -3.95 29.30 -0.75
C PRO A 187 -2.96 29.13 -1.90
N ALA A 188 -2.19 28.05 -1.87
CA ALA A 188 -1.16 27.74 -2.86
C ALA A 188 -1.72 27.35 -4.24
N ILE A 189 -3.00 27.00 -4.37
CA ILE A 189 -3.60 26.64 -5.67
C ILE A 189 -4.53 27.74 -6.23
N LYS A 190 -4.57 28.91 -5.59
CA LYS A 190 -5.33 30.06 -6.12
C LYS A 190 -4.77 30.58 -7.45
N GLU A 191 -3.46 30.47 -7.63
CA GLU A 191 -2.76 30.94 -8.81
C GLU A 191 -1.73 29.90 -9.27
N LEU A 192 -1.57 29.76 -10.59
CA LEU A 192 -0.60 28.84 -11.19
C LEU A 192 0.83 29.09 -10.66
N LYS A 193 1.23 30.36 -10.54
CA LYS A 193 2.57 30.72 -10.06
C LYS A 193 2.82 30.19 -8.64
N THR A 194 1.84 30.35 -7.76
CA THR A 194 1.93 29.90 -6.36
C THR A 194 1.92 28.38 -6.27
N PHE A 195 1.16 27.72 -7.15
CA PHE A 195 1.15 26.25 -7.24
C PHE A 195 2.50 25.71 -7.70
N VAL A 196 3.10 26.32 -8.73
CA VAL A 196 4.45 25.96 -9.19
C VAL A 196 5.45 26.15 -8.06
N VAL A 197 5.39 27.24 -7.29
CA VAL A 197 6.25 27.41 -6.10
C VAL A 197 6.05 26.30 -5.08
N LEU A 198 4.80 25.91 -4.80
CA LEU A 198 4.48 24.82 -3.87
C LEU A 198 5.12 23.50 -4.31
N ILE A 199 4.94 23.08 -5.56
CA ILE A 199 5.48 21.77 -6.01
C ILE A 199 7.00 21.78 -6.13
N ARG A 200 7.62 22.94 -6.39
CA ARG A 200 9.08 23.07 -6.54
C ARG A 200 9.80 23.20 -5.19
N LYS A 201 9.17 23.86 -4.20
CA LYS A 201 9.71 24.10 -2.86
C LYS A 201 8.65 23.82 -1.77
N PRO A 202 8.20 22.57 -1.63
CA PRO A 202 7.20 22.21 -0.65
C PRO A 202 7.77 22.16 0.77
N VAL A 203 6.86 22.11 1.74
CA VAL A 203 7.20 21.79 3.13
C VAL A 203 7.07 20.28 3.34
N ALA A 204 8.05 19.69 4.04
CA ALA A 204 8.03 18.27 4.40
C ALA A 204 6.70 17.86 5.07
N PRO A 205 6.17 16.65 4.78
CA PRO A 205 6.80 15.54 4.05
C PRO A 205 6.53 15.51 2.54
N MET A 206 5.97 16.57 1.94
CA MET A 206 5.74 16.61 0.49
C MET A 206 7.09 16.70 -0.26
N PRO A 207 7.36 15.83 -1.25
CA PRO A 207 8.59 15.88 -2.04
C PRO A 207 8.58 17.06 -3.02
N ALA A 208 9.75 17.64 -3.25
CA ALA A 208 9.93 18.64 -4.29
C ALA A 208 9.92 17.95 -5.67
N PHE A 209 9.19 18.53 -6.61
CA PHE A 209 9.18 18.11 -8.02
C PHE A 209 9.94 19.14 -8.84
N GLY A 210 11.12 18.80 -9.34
CA GLY A 210 11.91 19.69 -10.21
C GLY A 210 11.39 19.74 -11.66
N PRO A 211 11.87 20.68 -12.50
CA PRO A 211 11.50 20.75 -13.92
C PRO A 211 11.79 19.47 -14.72
N SER A 212 12.73 18.65 -14.26
CA SER A 212 13.05 17.33 -14.82
C SER A 212 12.04 16.25 -14.48
N GLU A 213 11.21 16.43 -13.45
CA GLU A 213 10.20 15.46 -13.00
C GLU A 213 8.79 15.86 -13.42
N ILE A 214 8.51 17.16 -13.38
CA ILE A 214 7.28 17.80 -13.84
C ILE A 214 7.71 19.07 -14.58
N SER A 215 7.58 19.12 -15.91
CA SER A 215 7.90 20.32 -16.69
C SER A 215 6.93 21.47 -16.37
N ASP A 216 7.23 22.69 -16.82
CA ASP A 216 6.33 23.83 -16.54
C ASP A 216 4.98 23.70 -17.28
N GLN A 217 4.97 23.10 -18.47
CA GLN A 217 3.72 22.74 -19.16
C GLN A 217 2.93 21.69 -18.37
N GLN A 218 3.61 20.65 -17.89
CA GLN A 218 2.97 19.62 -17.06
C GLN A 218 2.44 20.19 -15.75
N ALA A 219 3.10 21.18 -15.17
CA ALA A 219 2.62 21.89 -13.98
C ALA A 219 1.34 22.68 -14.27
N ASP A 220 1.22 23.33 -15.43
CA ASP A 220 -0.03 23.99 -15.86
C ASP A 220 -1.16 22.98 -16.09
N GLU A 221 -0.89 21.87 -16.78
CA GLU A 221 -1.88 20.80 -16.99
C GLU A 221 -2.38 20.20 -15.66
N LEU A 222 -1.46 19.94 -14.72
CA LEU A 222 -1.77 19.45 -13.38
C LEU A 222 -2.61 20.46 -12.59
N TYR A 223 -2.21 21.74 -12.61
CA TYR A 223 -2.91 22.84 -11.97
C TYR A 223 -4.35 22.95 -12.47
N ARG A 224 -4.54 22.96 -13.79
CA ARG A 224 -5.86 23.05 -14.41
C ARG A 224 -6.75 21.88 -14.01
N TYR A 225 -6.22 20.66 -13.97
CA TYR A 225 -6.98 19.50 -13.51
C TYR A 225 -7.43 19.65 -12.05
N ILE A 226 -6.54 20.09 -11.15
CA ILE A 226 -6.88 20.28 -9.73
C ILE A 226 -8.01 21.32 -9.57
N VAL A 227 -7.85 22.50 -10.17
CA VAL A 227 -8.82 23.61 -10.00
C VAL A 227 -10.12 23.37 -10.77
N GLN A 228 -10.06 22.81 -11.99
CA GLN A 228 -11.24 22.68 -12.84
C GLN A 228 -12.01 21.38 -12.64
N VAL A 229 -11.38 20.33 -12.11
CA VAL A 229 -12.01 19.04 -11.92
C VAL A 229 -12.15 18.72 -10.43
N LEU A 230 -11.05 18.71 -9.67
CA LEU A 230 -11.09 18.26 -8.27
C LEU A 230 -11.84 19.22 -7.34
N GLU A 231 -11.61 20.53 -7.44
CA GLU A 231 -12.36 21.51 -6.62
C GLU A 231 -13.86 21.47 -6.93
N LYS A 232 -14.23 21.39 -8.21
CA LYS A 232 -15.64 21.34 -8.63
C LYS A 232 -16.34 20.04 -8.25
N GLN A 233 -15.63 18.91 -8.18
CA GLN A 233 -16.20 17.63 -7.78
C GLN A 233 -16.50 17.55 -6.26
N GLN A 234 -15.84 18.35 -5.42
CA GLN A 234 -16.17 18.43 -3.99
C GLN A 234 -17.35 19.36 -3.68
N HIS A 235 -17.62 20.32 -4.57
CA HIS A 235 -18.75 21.24 -4.47
C HIS A 235 -19.59 21.13 -5.75
N PRO A 236 -20.39 20.06 -5.91
CA PRO A 236 -21.39 20.05 -6.98
C PRO A 236 -22.24 21.31 -6.79
N ALA A 237 -22.27 22.17 -7.81
CA ALA A 237 -23.08 23.38 -7.79
C ALA A 237 -24.49 23.01 -7.30
N GLN A 238 -24.91 23.65 -6.20
CA GLN A 238 -26.29 23.61 -5.73
C GLN A 238 -27.19 24.31 -6.73
#